data_AF-A0A150PGH5-F1
#
_entry.id   AF-A0A150PGH5-F1
#
_cell.length_a   1.000
_cell.length_b   1.000
_cell.length_c   1.000
_cell.angle_alpha   90.00
_cell.angle_beta   90.00
_cell.angle_gamma   90.00
#
_symmetry.space_group_name_H-M   'P 1'
#
loop_
_entity.id
_entity.type
_entity.pdbx_description
1 polymer ?
#
loop_
_entity_poly.entity_id
_entity_poly.type
_entity_poly.pdbx_seq_one_letter_code
_entity_poly.pdbx_strand_id
1 'polypeptide(L)'
;MFDPAEVYLLGTVQPGSSGRDAMAHWSDPNTAAVGFIGAYDEFSARLQDSGKLLYVLAGSVREFVCDACPYVGTYLNGSDANDLVLPTAPCVPNDWIEDIKVGPGGSWVHSCSGDGNRHWYDSNGVMVYGDEEDMLVHLGYSNLALTQHRVVDLANASSVPIVGLPNAPLLAVRALAPDSFRVALATGQESGAVELWQIDATGTATLIGSYPPVPAGYTVQPFSPHRHHALEATGALLQLGEGPMVFQDVIVRREIGGSSVVVYDEASGPLVQIHISGLVTGP
;
A
#
# COMPACT_ATOMS: atom_id res chain seq x y z
N MET A 1 13.61 -9.19 7.52
CA MET A 1 12.77 -8.10 8.07
C MET A 1 12.86 -6.97 7.08
N PHE A 2 11.72 -6.45 6.63
CA PHE A 2 11.68 -5.43 5.57
C PHE A 2 11.92 -4.04 6.17
N ASP A 3 12.48 -3.12 5.41
CA ASP A 3 12.59 -1.70 5.79
C ASP A 3 11.27 -0.96 5.49
N PRO A 4 10.52 -0.47 6.49
CA PRO A 4 9.28 0.27 6.27
C PRO A 4 9.45 1.59 5.50
N ALA A 5 10.66 2.15 5.41
CA ALA A 5 10.94 3.36 4.66
C ALA A 5 10.98 3.12 3.14
N GLU A 6 11.13 1.87 2.71
CA GLU A 6 11.27 1.45 1.32
C GLU A 6 9.99 0.82 0.76
N VAL A 7 10.00 0.56 -0.55
CA VAL A 7 8.87 -0.01 -1.29
C VAL A 7 9.23 -1.42 -1.77
N TYR A 8 8.25 -2.31 -1.74
CA TYR A 8 8.41 -3.70 -2.15
C TYR A 8 7.36 -4.06 -3.19
N LEU A 9 7.77 -4.88 -4.15
CA LEU A 9 6.90 -5.53 -5.12
C LEU A 9 6.33 -6.80 -4.49
N LEU A 10 5.00 -6.88 -4.38
CA LEU A 10 4.28 -8.13 -4.22
C LEU A 10 3.96 -8.68 -5.60
N GLY A 11 4.81 -9.59 -6.09
CA GLY A 11 4.74 -10.22 -7.40
C GLY A 11 4.58 -11.73 -7.31
N THR A 12 5.03 -12.44 -8.33
CA THR A 12 5.05 -13.91 -8.37
C THR A 12 6.38 -14.42 -8.89
N VAL A 13 6.81 -15.60 -8.43
CA VAL A 13 7.94 -16.33 -9.02
C VAL A 13 7.51 -17.27 -10.15
N GLN A 14 6.21 -17.33 -10.44
CA GLN A 14 5.64 -18.20 -11.47
C GLN A 14 4.36 -17.58 -12.05
N PRO A 15 4.46 -16.77 -13.13
CA PRO A 15 3.29 -16.16 -13.77
C PRO A 15 2.26 -17.19 -14.22
N GLY A 16 0.99 -16.80 -14.20
CA GLY A 16 -0.14 -17.67 -14.56
C GLY A 16 -0.44 -18.77 -13.54
N SER A 17 0.23 -18.80 -12.40
CA SER A 17 -0.04 -19.72 -11.28
C SER A 17 -0.50 -18.95 -10.04
N SER A 18 -1.53 -19.44 -9.36
CA SER A 18 -1.96 -18.90 -8.06
C SER A 18 -1.15 -19.48 -6.90
N GLY A 19 -0.93 -18.71 -5.84
CA GLY A 19 -0.25 -19.18 -4.63
C GLY A 19 1.25 -19.42 -4.83
N ARG A 20 1.86 -18.59 -5.68
CA ARG A 20 3.31 -18.55 -5.96
C ARG A 20 3.85 -17.13 -5.79
N ASP A 21 3.14 -16.35 -5.00
CA ASP A 21 3.39 -14.95 -4.77
C ASP A 21 4.68 -14.76 -3.98
N ALA A 22 5.33 -13.62 -4.19
CA ALA A 22 6.64 -13.34 -3.64
C ALA A 22 6.79 -11.85 -3.39
N MET A 23 7.57 -11.51 -2.37
CA MET A 23 7.89 -10.13 -2.03
C MET A 23 9.36 -9.87 -2.30
N ALA A 24 9.67 -8.85 -3.09
CA ALA A 24 11.04 -8.42 -3.33
C ALA A 24 11.16 -6.90 -3.25
N HIS A 25 12.34 -6.41 -2.88
CA HIS A 25 12.62 -4.97 -2.98
C HIS A 25 12.63 -4.56 -4.46
N TRP A 26 12.06 -3.40 -4.80
CA TRP A 26 11.93 -2.99 -6.20
C TRP A 26 13.29 -2.93 -6.94
N SER A 27 14.37 -2.63 -6.21
CA SER A 27 15.73 -2.51 -6.77
C SER A 27 16.49 -3.83 -6.85
N ASP A 28 15.98 -4.89 -6.22
CA ASP A 28 16.58 -6.22 -6.25
C ASP A 28 15.48 -7.29 -6.39
N PRO A 29 14.81 -7.34 -7.55
CA PRO A 29 13.71 -8.28 -7.78
C PRO A 29 14.18 -9.74 -7.90
N ASN A 30 15.49 -10.01 -7.75
CA ASN A 30 16.09 -11.35 -7.77
C ASN A 30 16.32 -11.94 -6.37
N THR A 31 16.10 -11.15 -5.32
CA THR A 31 16.15 -11.59 -3.93
C THR A 31 14.75 -11.50 -3.33
N ALA A 32 14.05 -12.64 -3.27
CA ALA A 32 12.65 -12.69 -2.89
C ALA A 32 12.41 -13.40 -1.56
N ALA A 33 11.40 -12.95 -0.82
CA ALA A 33 10.73 -13.68 0.24
C ALA A 33 9.50 -14.40 -0.32
N VAL A 34 9.32 -15.67 0.04
CA VAL A 34 8.15 -16.49 -0.37
C VAL A 34 7.45 -17.11 0.84
N GLY A 35 6.25 -17.62 0.64
CA GLY A 35 5.40 -18.22 1.69
C GLY A 35 3.93 -17.81 1.61
N PHE A 36 3.51 -17.25 0.49
CA PHE A 36 2.17 -16.76 0.23
C PHE A 36 1.32 -17.85 -0.45
N ILE A 37 0.06 -18.02 -0.05
CA ILE A 37 -0.82 -19.05 -0.61
C ILE A 37 -1.90 -18.52 -1.56
N GLY A 38 -1.93 -17.21 -1.81
CA GLY A 38 -2.87 -16.55 -2.70
C GLY A 38 -2.30 -15.23 -3.23
N ALA A 39 -3.03 -14.61 -4.16
CA ALA A 39 -2.68 -13.29 -4.65
C ALA A 39 -2.97 -12.25 -3.56
N TYR A 40 -1.92 -11.54 -3.15
CA TYR A 40 -2.02 -10.46 -2.17
C TYR A 40 -1.70 -9.13 -2.83
N ASP A 41 -2.46 -8.13 -2.45
CA ASP A 41 -2.27 -6.75 -2.81
C ASP A 41 -2.17 -5.90 -1.54
N GLU A 42 -1.97 -4.61 -1.67
CA GLU A 42 -1.86 -3.66 -0.58
C GLU A 42 -3.16 -3.45 0.21
N PHE A 43 -4.35 -3.72 -0.34
CA PHE A 43 -5.57 -3.74 0.48
C PHE A 43 -5.49 -4.88 1.49
N SER A 44 -4.97 -6.01 1.03
CA SER A 44 -4.84 -7.20 1.84
C SER A 44 -3.50 -7.30 2.55
N ALA A 45 -2.50 -6.46 2.30
CA ALA A 45 -1.16 -6.55 2.89
C ALA A 45 -0.50 -5.19 3.17
N ARG A 46 0.02 -4.99 4.39
CA ARG A 46 0.63 -3.75 4.85
C ARG A 46 1.87 -4.01 5.69
N LEU A 47 2.90 -3.20 5.49
CA LEU A 47 4.12 -3.29 6.26
C LEU A 47 4.00 -2.43 7.54
N GLN A 48 4.42 -2.97 8.68
CA GLN A 48 4.54 -2.24 9.93
C GLN A 48 5.90 -1.52 10.04
N ASP A 49 5.98 -0.50 10.90
CA ASP A 49 7.25 0.15 11.28
C ASP A 49 8.30 -0.82 11.84
N SER A 50 7.87 -1.97 12.34
CA SER A 50 8.75 -3.04 12.81
C SER A 50 9.39 -3.85 11.68
N GLY A 51 8.99 -3.61 10.42
CA GLY A 51 9.42 -4.40 9.26
C GLY A 51 8.69 -5.74 9.11
N LYS A 52 7.61 -5.94 9.88
CA LYS A 52 6.69 -7.09 9.77
C LYS A 52 5.60 -6.80 8.76
N LEU A 53 5.29 -7.77 7.90
CA LEU A 53 4.18 -7.68 6.95
C LEU A 53 2.93 -8.28 7.59
N LEU A 54 1.87 -7.48 7.71
CA LEU A 54 0.54 -7.96 8.06
C LEU A 54 -0.27 -8.17 6.79
N TYR A 55 -1.12 -9.19 6.77
CA TYR A 55 -2.00 -9.41 5.65
C TYR A 55 -3.30 -10.12 6.04
N VAL A 56 -4.31 -10.03 5.17
CA VAL A 56 -5.64 -10.64 5.36
C VAL A 56 -5.71 -11.94 4.56
N LEU A 57 -6.13 -13.01 5.23
CA LEU A 57 -6.36 -14.31 4.61
C LEU A 57 -7.48 -15.06 5.31
N ALA A 58 -8.45 -15.52 4.50
CA ALA A 58 -9.59 -16.32 4.97
C ALA A 58 -10.33 -15.68 6.18
N GLY A 59 -10.51 -14.36 6.15
CA GLY A 59 -11.21 -13.61 7.19
C GLY A 59 -10.42 -13.39 8.49
N SER A 60 -9.11 -13.60 8.48
CA SER A 60 -8.21 -13.34 9.62
C SER A 60 -7.07 -12.42 9.22
N VAL A 61 -6.56 -11.63 10.17
CA VAL A 61 -5.31 -10.88 10.01
C VAL A 61 -4.16 -11.78 10.45
N ARG A 62 -3.09 -11.80 9.65
CA ARG A 62 -1.91 -12.64 9.86
C ARG A 62 -0.65 -11.80 9.80
N GLU A 63 0.34 -12.21 10.57
CA GLU A 63 1.72 -11.74 10.43
C GLU A 63 2.50 -12.76 9.60
N PHE A 64 3.06 -12.29 8.48
CA PHE A 64 3.83 -13.12 7.55
C PHE A 64 5.16 -13.56 8.14
N VAL A 65 5.41 -14.86 8.06
CA VAL A 65 6.65 -15.55 8.40
C VAL A 65 7.10 -16.25 7.13
N CYS A 66 8.20 -15.78 6.55
CA CYS A 66 8.63 -16.36 5.29
C CYS A 66 9.12 -17.79 5.43
N ASP A 67 8.76 -18.60 4.45
CA ASP A 67 9.24 -19.97 4.30
C ASP A 67 10.69 -19.99 3.81
N ALA A 68 11.03 -19.07 2.89
CA ALA A 68 12.38 -18.90 2.38
C ALA A 68 12.68 -17.41 2.10
N CYS A 69 13.76 -16.92 2.72
CA CYS A 69 14.28 -15.56 2.57
C CYS A 69 15.83 -15.60 2.61
N PRO A 70 16.54 -15.60 1.46
CA PRO A 70 16.01 -15.53 0.11
C PRO A 70 15.49 -16.87 -0.41
N TYR A 71 14.56 -16.80 -1.36
CA TYR A 71 14.10 -17.93 -2.15
C TYR A 71 15.19 -18.44 -3.11
N VAL A 72 15.36 -19.77 -3.17
CA VAL A 72 16.40 -20.44 -3.98
C VAL A 72 15.88 -21.65 -4.77
N GLY A 73 14.56 -21.78 -5.01
CA GLY A 73 14.07 -22.87 -5.88
C GLY A 73 12.66 -23.41 -5.59
N THR A 74 12.49 -24.37 -4.70
CA THR A 74 11.16 -25.03 -4.56
C THR A 74 10.22 -24.19 -3.71
N TYR A 75 9.04 -23.89 -4.24
CA TYR A 75 7.97 -23.23 -3.50
C TYR A 75 7.22 -24.26 -2.64
N LEU A 76 7.21 -24.07 -1.32
CA LEU A 76 6.53 -24.98 -0.39
C LEU A 76 5.02 -24.76 -0.47
N ASN A 77 4.23 -25.83 -0.35
CA ASN A 77 2.77 -25.72 -0.25
C ASN A 77 2.35 -25.64 1.23
N GLY A 78 1.24 -24.97 1.53
CA GLY A 78 0.72 -24.83 2.90
C GLY A 78 1.50 -23.84 3.76
N SER A 79 2.14 -22.86 3.11
CA SER A 79 3.00 -21.86 3.72
C SER A 79 2.32 -21.00 4.80
N ASP A 80 1.02 -20.77 4.67
CA ASP A 80 0.23 -19.98 5.62
C ASP A 80 0.11 -20.63 7.01
N ALA A 81 0.48 -21.91 7.15
CA ALA A 81 0.50 -22.58 8.43
C ALA A 81 1.57 -22.04 9.40
N ASN A 82 2.62 -21.40 8.87
CA ASN A 82 3.69 -20.80 9.67
C ASN A 82 3.36 -19.38 10.17
N ASP A 83 2.34 -18.75 9.56
CA ASP A 83 1.99 -17.37 9.84
C ASP A 83 1.18 -17.24 11.12
N LEU A 84 1.54 -16.25 11.94
CA LEU A 84 0.84 -15.98 13.19
C LEU A 84 -0.52 -15.35 12.88
N VAL A 85 -1.60 -16.04 13.24
CA VAL A 85 -2.95 -15.46 13.25
C VAL A 85 -3.04 -14.47 14.41
N LEU A 86 -3.25 -13.20 14.10
CA LEU A 86 -3.40 -12.17 15.13
C LEU A 86 -4.79 -12.29 15.76
N PRO A 87 -4.90 -12.05 17.09
CA PRO A 87 -6.21 -11.91 17.73
C PRO A 87 -6.96 -10.75 17.09
N THR A 88 -8.05 -11.09 16.41
CA THR A 88 -8.97 -10.13 15.81
C THR A 88 -10.38 -10.54 16.20
N ALA A 89 -11.17 -9.60 16.71
CA ALA A 89 -12.58 -9.86 16.92
C ALA A 89 -13.22 -10.26 15.57
N PRO A 90 -14.03 -11.33 15.51
CA PRO A 90 -14.64 -11.73 14.26
C PRO A 90 -15.64 -10.65 13.80
N CYS A 91 -15.69 -10.43 12.49
CA CYS A 91 -16.81 -9.74 11.87
C CYS A 91 -18.13 -10.46 12.21
N VAL A 92 -19.26 -9.77 12.08
CA VAL A 92 -20.58 -10.37 12.31
C VAL A 92 -20.77 -11.63 11.44
N PRO A 93 -21.64 -12.58 11.83
CA PRO A 93 -21.80 -13.82 11.09
C PRO A 93 -22.08 -13.61 9.59
N ASN A 94 -21.28 -14.28 8.74
CA ASN A 94 -21.25 -14.20 7.26
C ASN A 94 -20.45 -13.04 6.64
N ASP A 95 -19.88 -12.16 7.46
CA ASP A 95 -18.88 -11.19 7.00
C ASP A 95 -17.47 -11.73 7.17
N TRP A 96 -16.53 -11.16 6.42
CA TRP A 96 -15.09 -11.42 6.55
C TRP A 96 -14.33 -10.11 6.64
N ILE A 97 -13.10 -10.18 7.16
CA ILE A 97 -12.19 -9.04 7.14
C ILE A 97 -11.84 -8.72 5.68
N GLU A 98 -12.07 -7.48 5.26
CA GLU A 98 -11.88 -7.03 3.88
C GLU A 98 -10.58 -6.24 3.69
N ASP A 99 -10.28 -5.31 4.58
CA ASP A 99 -9.12 -4.40 4.49
C ASP A 99 -8.47 -4.23 5.88
N ILE A 100 -7.19 -3.86 5.86
CA ILE A 100 -6.42 -3.47 7.04
C ILE A 100 -5.71 -2.15 6.78
N LYS A 101 -5.74 -1.24 7.76
CA LYS A 101 -4.81 -0.11 7.80
C LYS A 101 -3.81 -0.34 8.92
N VAL A 102 -2.55 -0.09 8.61
CA VAL A 102 -1.45 -0.08 9.58
C VAL A 102 -1.02 1.37 9.76
N GLY A 103 -0.86 1.77 11.01
CA GLY A 103 -0.36 3.08 11.40
C GLY A 103 1.02 2.98 12.02
N PRO A 104 1.67 4.13 12.20
CA PRO A 104 2.93 4.20 12.92
C PRO A 104 2.84 3.60 14.33
N GLY A 105 3.96 3.09 14.83
CA GLY A 105 4.06 2.41 16.12
C GLY A 105 3.44 1.00 16.16
N GLY A 106 3.04 0.45 15.01
CA GLY A 106 2.48 -0.89 14.89
C GLY A 106 0.99 -0.98 15.22
N SER A 107 0.31 0.16 15.37
CA SER A 107 -1.15 0.22 15.43
C SER A 107 -1.76 -0.29 14.13
N TRP A 108 -2.93 -0.91 14.22
CA TRP A 108 -3.67 -1.32 13.03
C TRP A 108 -5.16 -1.42 13.34
N VAL A 109 -5.96 -1.27 12.27
CA VAL A 109 -7.42 -1.41 12.28
C VAL A 109 -7.82 -2.30 11.12
N HIS A 110 -9.01 -2.89 11.20
CA HIS A 110 -9.57 -3.70 10.13
C HIS A 110 -11.01 -3.29 9.82
N SER A 111 -11.43 -3.55 8.59
CA SER A 111 -12.81 -3.41 8.14
C SER A 111 -13.44 -4.76 7.86
N CYS A 112 -14.77 -4.82 7.92
CA CYS A 112 -15.56 -5.99 7.58
C CYS A 112 -16.27 -5.79 6.23
N SER A 113 -16.40 -6.86 5.45
CA SER A 113 -16.95 -6.86 4.09
C SER A 113 -18.41 -6.38 4.00
N GLY A 114 -19.21 -6.58 5.05
CA GLY A 114 -20.61 -6.16 5.08
C GLY A 114 -20.78 -4.64 5.16
N ASP A 115 -19.74 -3.92 5.59
CA ASP A 115 -19.75 -2.48 5.82
C ASP A 115 -19.18 -1.66 4.64
N GLY A 116 -18.68 -2.32 3.59
CA GLY A 116 -18.08 -1.66 2.43
C GLY A 116 -16.92 -0.73 2.80
N ASN A 117 -16.06 -1.16 3.75
CA ASN A 117 -14.93 -0.39 4.29
C ASN A 117 -15.29 0.95 4.97
N ARG A 118 -16.52 1.14 5.42
CA ARG A 118 -16.97 2.36 6.13
C ARG A 118 -16.72 2.31 7.63
N HIS A 119 -16.83 1.12 8.23
CA HIS A 119 -16.58 0.90 9.65
C HIS A 119 -15.22 0.24 9.86
N TRP A 120 -14.49 0.74 10.86
CA TRP A 120 -13.14 0.28 11.19
C TRP A 120 -13.04 -0.03 12.67
N TYR A 121 -12.47 -1.18 12.97
CA TYR A 121 -12.40 -1.76 14.30
C TYR A 121 -10.95 -2.01 14.72
N ASP A 122 -10.66 -1.81 16.00
CA ASP A 122 -9.39 -2.21 16.60
C ASP A 122 -9.29 -3.75 16.76
N SER A 123 -8.16 -4.24 17.28
CA SER A 123 -7.96 -5.67 17.51
C SER A 123 -8.95 -6.29 18.52
N ASN A 124 -9.58 -5.48 19.37
CA ASN A 124 -10.57 -5.92 20.36
C ASN A 124 -12.01 -5.90 19.81
N GLY A 125 -12.20 -5.46 18.56
CA GLY A 125 -13.52 -5.32 17.94
C GLY A 125 -14.26 -4.04 18.34
N VAL A 126 -13.58 -3.06 18.93
CA VAL A 126 -14.15 -1.75 19.21
C VAL A 126 -14.10 -0.92 17.94
N MET A 127 -15.25 -0.39 17.51
CA MET A 127 -15.30 0.53 16.37
C MET A 127 -14.57 1.82 16.74
N VAL A 128 -13.54 2.16 15.97
CA VAL A 128 -12.71 3.37 16.15
C VAL A 128 -13.00 4.44 15.10
N TYR A 129 -13.57 4.05 13.97
CA TYR A 129 -14.01 4.98 12.94
C TYR A 129 -15.23 4.43 12.17
N GLY A 130 -16.11 5.33 11.76
CA GLY A 130 -17.35 4.99 11.07
C GLY A 130 -18.05 6.24 10.53
N ASP A 131 -17.81 6.57 9.26
CA ASP A 131 -18.51 7.62 8.52
C ASP A 131 -18.94 7.04 7.16
N GLU A 132 -20.23 7.11 6.84
CA GLU A 132 -20.78 6.50 5.62
C GLU A 132 -20.39 7.25 4.34
N GLU A 133 -20.05 8.53 4.49
CA GLU A 133 -19.78 9.47 3.39
C GLU A 133 -18.30 9.84 3.28
N ASP A 134 -17.46 9.42 4.24
CA ASP A 134 -16.04 9.74 4.29
C ASP A 134 -15.24 8.48 4.63
N MET A 135 -14.50 7.94 3.67
CA MET A 135 -13.76 6.69 3.89
C MET A 135 -12.43 6.95 4.60
N LEU A 136 -12.09 6.06 5.53
CA LEU A 136 -10.75 6.02 6.12
C LEU A 136 -9.72 5.66 5.04
N VAL A 137 -8.71 6.50 4.90
CA VAL A 137 -7.67 6.34 3.88
C VAL A 137 -6.40 5.75 4.50
N HIS A 138 -5.92 6.32 5.60
CA HIS A 138 -4.64 5.96 6.19
C HIS A 138 -4.57 6.29 7.69
N LEU A 139 -3.83 5.50 8.46
CA LEU A 139 -3.52 5.81 9.86
C LEU A 139 -2.26 6.67 9.97
N GLY A 140 -2.22 7.58 10.92
CA GLY A 140 -1.12 8.52 11.16
C GLY A 140 -0.52 8.40 12.55
N TYR A 141 0.47 9.25 12.82
CA TYR A 141 1.03 9.41 14.16
C TYR A 141 0.01 10.06 15.10
N SER A 142 0.22 9.93 16.41
CA SER A 142 -0.54 10.67 17.44
C SER A 142 -2.06 10.41 17.41
N ASN A 143 -2.50 9.20 17.09
CA ASN A 143 -3.90 8.80 16.89
C ASN A 143 -4.62 9.50 15.74
N LEU A 144 -3.89 10.23 14.89
CA LEU A 144 -4.48 10.85 13.71
C LEU A 144 -4.78 9.79 12.66
N ALA A 145 -5.80 10.05 11.86
CA ALA A 145 -6.08 9.32 10.64
C ALA A 145 -6.48 10.30 9.54
N LEU A 146 -6.15 9.93 8.31
CA LEU A 146 -6.56 10.63 7.11
C LEU A 146 -7.78 9.94 6.53
N THR A 147 -8.80 10.74 6.20
CA THR A 147 -9.95 10.31 5.41
C THR A 147 -9.90 10.97 4.03
N GLN A 148 -10.92 10.78 3.20
CA GLN A 148 -10.98 11.47 1.91
C GLN A 148 -11.11 13.00 2.07
N HIS A 149 -11.76 13.46 3.13
CA HIS A 149 -12.13 14.87 3.31
C HIS A 149 -11.64 15.50 4.61
N ARG A 150 -11.09 14.73 5.55
CA ARG A 150 -10.77 15.19 6.91
C ARG A 150 -9.47 14.58 7.43
N VAL A 151 -8.90 15.26 8.43
CA VAL A 151 -8.00 14.63 9.41
C VAL A 151 -8.80 14.39 10.67
N VAL A 152 -8.74 13.17 11.21
CA VAL A 152 -9.53 12.72 12.35
C VAL A 152 -8.58 12.31 13.48
N ASP A 153 -8.86 12.76 14.71
CA ASP A 153 -8.23 12.22 15.91
C ASP A 153 -9.10 11.07 16.44
N LEU A 154 -8.60 9.84 16.29
CA LEU A 154 -9.33 8.62 16.66
C LEU A 154 -9.50 8.47 18.18
N ALA A 155 -8.72 9.16 19.00
CA ALA A 155 -8.80 9.03 20.46
C ALA A 155 -10.01 9.78 21.05
N ASN A 156 -10.45 10.87 20.40
CA ASN A 156 -11.54 11.72 20.87
C ASN A 156 -12.64 11.97 19.83
N ALA A 157 -12.53 11.35 18.65
CA ALA A 157 -13.44 11.50 17.51
C ALA A 157 -13.60 12.95 17.00
N SER A 158 -12.64 13.84 17.31
CA SER A 158 -12.61 15.16 16.71
C SER A 158 -12.10 15.08 15.27
N SER A 159 -12.54 16.00 14.41
CA SER A 159 -12.10 16.05 13.02
C SER A 159 -12.02 17.47 12.50
N VAL A 160 -11.11 17.68 11.55
CA VAL A 160 -10.91 18.94 10.85
C VAL A 160 -10.98 18.69 9.34
N PRO A 161 -11.70 19.54 8.57
CA PRO A 161 -11.78 19.39 7.13
C PRO A 161 -10.43 19.65 6.47
N ILE A 162 -10.12 18.91 5.41
CA ILE A 162 -8.96 19.18 4.57
C ILE A 162 -9.25 20.41 3.72
N VAL A 163 -8.34 21.40 3.74
CA VAL A 163 -8.45 22.65 3.01
C VAL A 163 -7.24 22.82 2.10
N GLY A 164 -7.49 23.18 0.83
CA GLY A 164 -6.44 23.46 -0.16
C GLY A 164 -6.04 22.25 -1.02
N LEU A 165 -6.49 21.04 -0.68
CA LEU A 165 -6.22 19.85 -1.47
C LEU A 165 -7.11 19.84 -2.73
N PRO A 166 -6.56 19.66 -3.94
CA PRO A 166 -7.36 19.51 -5.15
C PRO A 166 -8.27 18.29 -5.08
N ASN A 167 -9.47 18.39 -5.66
CA ASN A 167 -10.34 17.24 -5.87
C ASN A 167 -9.79 16.38 -7.02
N ALA A 168 -8.88 15.46 -6.68
CA ALA A 168 -8.17 14.60 -7.61
C ALA A 168 -8.05 13.19 -7.03
N PRO A 169 -7.98 12.14 -7.87
CA PRO A 169 -7.78 10.78 -7.39
C PRO A 169 -6.51 10.65 -6.55
N LEU A 170 -6.68 10.06 -5.37
CA LEU A 170 -5.59 9.71 -4.47
C LEU A 170 -4.87 8.46 -4.96
N LEU A 171 -3.54 8.56 -5.09
CA LEU A 171 -2.70 7.45 -5.55
C LEU A 171 -2.06 6.71 -4.38
N ALA A 172 -1.37 7.44 -3.50
CA ALA A 172 -0.63 6.88 -2.38
C ALA A 172 -0.59 7.86 -1.21
N VAL A 173 -0.49 7.32 0.01
CA VAL A 173 -0.38 8.07 1.26
C VAL A 173 0.75 7.51 2.09
N ARG A 174 1.39 8.40 2.85
CA ARG A 174 2.32 8.05 3.91
C ARG A 174 2.15 8.99 5.10
N ALA A 175 2.09 8.46 6.30
CA ALA A 175 2.19 9.21 7.55
C ALA A 175 3.61 9.77 7.72
N LEU A 176 3.68 11.01 8.18
CA LEU A 176 4.92 11.73 8.43
C LEU A 176 4.91 12.28 9.85
N ALA A 177 5.94 11.89 10.62
CA ALA A 177 6.08 12.35 11.99
C ALA A 177 6.28 13.89 12.04
N PRO A 178 5.77 14.56 13.09
CA PRO A 178 5.01 13.98 14.21
C PRO A 178 3.50 13.85 13.96
N ASP A 179 2.93 14.54 12.97
CA ASP A 179 1.48 14.76 12.88
C ASP A 179 1.02 15.23 11.48
N SER A 180 1.55 14.64 10.41
CA SER A 180 1.15 14.98 9.03
C SER A 180 1.08 13.76 8.12
N PHE A 181 0.56 13.98 6.90
CA PHE A 181 0.46 12.98 5.84
C PHE A 181 1.04 13.54 4.56
N ARG A 182 1.85 12.75 3.86
CA ARG A 182 2.21 12.97 2.46
C ARG A 182 1.24 12.22 1.58
N VAL A 183 0.69 12.91 0.57
CA VAL A 183 -0.30 12.34 -0.35
C VAL A 183 0.09 12.63 -1.80
N ALA A 184 0.07 11.59 -2.62
CA ALA A 184 0.26 11.70 -4.06
C ALA A 184 -1.09 11.72 -4.78
N LEU A 185 -1.32 12.71 -5.64
CA LEU A 185 -2.58 12.91 -6.36
C LEU A 185 -2.39 12.91 -7.88
N ALA A 186 -3.29 12.24 -8.61
CA ALA A 186 -3.36 12.33 -10.07
C ALA A 186 -4.12 13.59 -10.49
N THR A 187 -3.41 14.69 -10.73
CA THR A 187 -4.03 16.00 -11.02
C THR A 187 -4.32 16.24 -12.50
N GLY A 188 -3.89 15.35 -13.40
CA GLY A 188 -4.18 15.41 -14.83
C GLY A 188 -5.02 14.23 -15.31
N GLN A 189 -5.96 14.49 -16.24
CA GLN A 189 -6.87 13.47 -16.77
C GLN A 189 -6.22 12.51 -17.78
N GLU A 190 -5.10 12.87 -18.43
CA GLU A 190 -4.54 12.08 -19.54
C GLU A 190 -3.00 11.95 -19.57
N SER A 191 -2.23 12.72 -18.79
CA SER A 191 -0.76 12.85 -18.98
C SER A 191 0.11 12.31 -17.85
N GLY A 192 -0.45 11.59 -16.87
CA GLY A 192 0.32 11.14 -15.71
C GLY A 192 0.87 12.31 -14.87
N ALA A 193 0.24 13.48 -14.95
CA ALA A 193 0.52 14.59 -14.06
C ALA A 193 0.15 14.18 -12.63
N VAL A 194 1.16 14.18 -11.76
CA VAL A 194 1.02 13.79 -10.37
C VAL A 194 1.71 14.84 -9.52
N GLU A 195 1.08 15.16 -8.40
CA GLU A 195 1.60 16.10 -7.41
C GLU A 195 1.76 15.42 -6.06
N LEU A 196 2.73 15.88 -5.28
CA LEU A 196 2.88 15.53 -3.87
C LEU A 196 2.41 16.70 -3.01
N TRP A 197 1.53 16.39 -2.08
CA TRP A 197 0.98 17.33 -1.11
C TRP A 197 1.32 16.85 0.30
N GLN A 198 1.37 17.79 1.24
CA GLN A 198 1.43 17.50 2.66
C GLN A 198 0.17 18.03 3.33
N ILE A 199 -0.48 17.21 4.14
CA ILE A 199 -1.66 17.57 4.95
C ILE A 199 -1.24 17.50 6.42
N ASP A 200 -1.31 18.61 7.13
CA ASP A 200 -0.99 18.65 8.57
C ASP A 200 -2.20 18.28 9.45
N ALA A 201 -1.96 18.15 10.75
CA ALA A 201 -2.99 17.86 11.75
C ALA A 201 -4.14 18.88 11.81
N THR A 202 -3.96 20.08 11.26
CA THR A 202 -5.01 21.11 11.20
C THR A 202 -5.90 20.99 9.96
N GLY A 203 -5.58 20.03 9.07
CA GLY A 203 -6.25 19.84 7.78
C GLY A 203 -5.72 20.77 6.68
N THR A 204 -4.64 21.51 6.91
CA THR A 204 -4.08 22.40 5.88
C THR A 204 -3.26 21.57 4.89
N ALA A 205 -3.66 21.58 3.62
CA ALA A 205 -2.93 20.95 2.53
C ALA A 205 -1.99 21.95 1.84
N THR A 206 -0.72 21.59 1.72
CA THR A 206 0.32 22.38 1.05
C THR A 206 0.96 21.57 -0.06
N LEU A 207 1.05 22.16 -1.26
CA LEU A 207 1.76 21.56 -2.38
C LEU A 207 3.27 21.50 -2.10
N ILE A 208 3.85 20.32 -2.18
CA ILE A 208 5.31 20.12 -2.10
C ILE A 208 5.93 20.28 -3.49
N GLY A 209 5.29 19.72 -4.51
CA GLY A 209 5.71 19.87 -5.90
C GLY A 209 5.05 18.87 -6.84
N SER A 210 5.35 19.02 -8.13
CA SER A 210 4.87 18.14 -9.19
C SER A 210 5.95 17.12 -9.57
N TYR A 211 5.57 15.86 -9.77
CA TYR A 211 6.47 14.84 -10.27
C TYR A 211 6.76 15.07 -11.77
N PRO A 212 8.01 14.84 -12.22
CA PRO A 212 8.34 14.87 -13.65
C PRO A 212 7.50 13.85 -14.43
N PRO A 213 7.27 14.07 -15.74
CA PRO A 213 6.49 13.14 -16.56
C PRO A 213 7.12 11.75 -16.59
N VAL A 214 6.32 10.73 -16.91
CA VAL A 214 6.84 9.37 -17.14
C VAL A 214 7.79 9.35 -18.35
N PRO A 215 8.80 8.45 -18.38
CA PRO A 215 9.70 8.36 -19.53
C PRO A 215 8.95 8.09 -20.84
N ALA A 216 9.45 8.63 -21.94
CA ALA A 216 8.82 8.47 -23.25
C ALA A 216 8.70 6.97 -23.64
N GLY A 217 7.52 6.58 -24.12
CA GLY A 217 7.24 5.20 -24.50
C GLY A 217 6.73 4.30 -23.35
N TYR A 218 6.66 4.83 -22.13
CA TYR A 218 6.10 4.14 -20.97
C TYR A 218 4.79 4.78 -20.54
N THR A 219 3.90 3.97 -19.98
CA THR A 219 2.66 4.42 -19.35
C THR A 219 2.66 3.96 -17.90
N VAL A 220 1.90 4.65 -17.05
CA VAL A 220 1.61 4.20 -15.69
C VAL A 220 0.12 4.06 -15.56
N GLN A 221 -0.34 3.10 -14.75
CA GLN A 221 -1.78 2.87 -14.64
C GLN A 221 -2.46 4.09 -14.01
N PRO A 222 -3.42 4.73 -14.72
CA PRO A 222 -3.93 6.05 -14.34
C PRO A 222 -4.87 6.00 -13.14
N PHE A 223 -5.54 4.86 -12.92
CA PHE A 223 -6.44 4.70 -11.79
C PHE A 223 -6.83 3.23 -11.56
N SER A 224 -6.17 2.61 -10.57
CA SER A 224 -6.83 1.64 -9.70
C SER A 224 -6.37 2.05 -8.31
N PRO A 225 -7.28 2.54 -7.44
CA PRO A 225 -6.87 3.04 -6.14
C PRO A 225 -6.04 1.98 -5.43
N HIS A 226 -4.89 2.42 -4.92
CA HIS A 226 -3.99 1.72 -4.02
C HIS A 226 -3.13 0.60 -4.64
N ARG A 227 -3.52 -0.09 -5.73
CA ARG A 227 -2.74 -1.25 -6.23
C ARG A 227 -1.37 -0.96 -6.78
N HIS A 228 -1.27 0.16 -7.45
CA HIS A 228 -0.20 0.36 -8.40
C HIS A 228 0.77 1.44 -7.94
N HIS A 229 0.62 1.98 -6.73
CA HIS A 229 1.33 3.18 -6.30
C HIS A 229 1.78 3.09 -4.84
N ALA A 230 3.02 3.46 -4.56
CA ALA A 230 3.55 3.54 -3.20
C ALA A 230 4.52 4.71 -3.04
N LEU A 231 4.57 5.29 -1.84
CA LEU A 231 5.49 6.37 -1.47
C LEU A 231 6.64 5.85 -0.61
N GLU A 232 7.87 6.06 -1.08
CA GLU A 232 9.04 5.97 -0.22
C GLU A 232 9.01 7.06 0.86
N ALA A 233 9.71 6.85 1.98
CA ALA A 233 9.85 7.86 3.03
C ALA A 233 10.45 9.19 2.53
N THR A 234 11.29 9.12 1.49
CA THR A 234 11.87 10.29 0.81
C THR A 234 10.81 11.17 0.13
N GLY A 235 9.65 10.59 -0.20
CA GLY A 235 8.62 11.20 -1.05
C GLY A 235 8.80 10.89 -2.53
N ALA A 236 9.65 9.93 -2.91
CA ALA A 236 9.60 9.39 -4.26
C ALA A 236 8.37 8.49 -4.43
N LEU A 237 7.73 8.59 -5.59
CA LEU A 237 6.55 7.80 -5.95
C LEU A 237 6.97 6.66 -6.86
N LEU A 238 6.63 5.43 -6.50
CA LEU A 238 6.75 4.27 -7.35
C LEU A 238 5.39 3.93 -7.94
N GLN A 239 5.36 3.67 -9.24
CA GLN A 239 4.13 3.34 -9.96
C GLN A 239 4.33 2.10 -10.84
N LEU A 240 3.41 1.13 -10.77
CA LEU A 240 3.33 0.07 -11.78
C LEU A 240 2.86 0.67 -13.11
N GLY A 241 3.41 0.16 -14.19
CA GLY A 241 3.16 0.66 -15.53
C GLY A 241 3.52 -0.36 -16.60
N GLU A 242 3.42 0.09 -17.85
CA GLU A 242 3.70 -0.72 -19.03
C GLU A 242 4.78 -0.04 -19.88
N GLY A 243 5.67 -0.85 -20.44
CA GLY A 243 6.66 -0.43 -21.42
C GLY A 243 6.17 -0.53 -22.87
N PRO A 244 7.02 -0.15 -23.83
CA PRO A 244 6.66 -0.15 -25.25
C PRO A 244 6.54 -1.57 -25.87
N MET A 245 7.04 -2.60 -25.19
CA MET A 245 6.91 -3.99 -25.64
C MET A 245 5.63 -4.64 -25.11
N VAL A 246 5.10 -5.61 -25.84
CA VAL A 246 3.89 -6.34 -25.44
C VAL A 246 4.18 -7.14 -24.16
N PHE A 247 3.31 -7.03 -23.15
CA PHE A 247 3.46 -7.66 -21.83
C PHE A 247 4.75 -7.27 -21.11
N GLN A 248 5.18 -6.01 -21.26
CA GLN A 248 6.31 -5.46 -20.53
C GLN A 248 5.82 -4.68 -19.33
N ASP A 249 5.69 -5.34 -18.19
CA ASP A 249 5.38 -4.69 -16.94
C ASP A 249 6.63 -4.01 -16.35
N VAL A 250 6.45 -2.79 -15.83
CA VAL A 250 7.53 -1.96 -15.31
C VAL A 250 7.17 -1.31 -13.97
N ILE A 251 8.18 -0.86 -13.23
CA ILE A 251 8.01 0.10 -12.14
C ILE A 251 8.73 1.39 -12.51
N VAL A 252 8.00 2.49 -12.47
CA VAL A 252 8.56 3.84 -12.66
C VAL A 252 8.70 4.50 -11.30
N ARG A 253 9.92 4.89 -10.92
CA ARG A 253 10.22 5.72 -9.74
C ARG A 253 10.30 7.18 -10.17
N ARG A 254 9.56 8.06 -9.50
CA ARG A 254 9.47 9.50 -9.81
C ARG A 254 9.87 10.31 -8.59
N GLU A 255 10.74 11.28 -8.79
CA GLU A 255 11.27 12.13 -7.72
C GLU A 255 11.05 13.62 -8.03
N ILE A 256 10.54 14.38 -7.05
CA ILE A 256 10.33 15.82 -7.20
C ILE A 256 11.66 16.53 -7.34
N GLY A 257 11.77 17.42 -8.33
CA GLY A 257 13.01 18.12 -8.66
C GLY A 257 14.08 17.23 -9.31
N GLY A 258 13.79 15.93 -9.50
CA GLY A 258 14.66 14.96 -10.16
C GLY A 258 14.08 14.49 -11.49
N SER A 259 14.30 13.20 -11.80
CA SER A 259 13.80 12.54 -13.00
C SER A 259 12.84 11.39 -12.68
N SER A 260 11.98 11.05 -13.62
CA SER A 260 11.30 9.75 -13.63
C SER A 260 12.19 8.72 -14.30
N VAL A 261 12.34 7.55 -13.69
CA VAL A 261 13.19 6.46 -14.22
C VAL A 261 12.47 5.13 -14.10
N VAL A 262 12.65 4.27 -15.09
CA VAL A 262 12.25 2.86 -15.02
C VAL A 262 13.27 2.15 -14.13
N VAL A 263 12.81 1.60 -13.00
CA VAL A 263 13.67 0.96 -12.00
C VAL A 263 13.51 -0.55 -11.93
N TYR A 264 12.43 -1.06 -12.50
CA TYR A 264 12.16 -2.48 -12.71
C TYR A 264 11.58 -2.63 -14.11
N ASP A 265 12.01 -3.67 -14.81
CA ASP A 265 11.55 -4.01 -16.15
C ASP A 265 11.48 -5.53 -16.29
N GLU A 266 10.27 -6.06 -16.46
CA GLU A 266 10.04 -7.49 -16.55
C GLU A 266 10.70 -8.11 -17.79
N ALA A 267 10.94 -7.33 -18.85
CA ALA A 267 11.64 -7.81 -20.04
C ALA A 267 13.11 -8.19 -19.76
N SER A 268 13.67 -7.76 -18.63
CA SER A 268 14.99 -8.18 -18.16
C SER A 268 15.03 -9.60 -17.58
N GLY A 269 13.86 -10.23 -17.39
CA GLY A 269 13.72 -11.56 -16.80
C GLY A 269 14.04 -11.62 -15.30
N PRO A 270 13.50 -10.71 -14.46
CA PRO A 270 13.68 -10.79 -13.01
C PRO A 270 12.98 -12.03 -12.45
N LEU A 271 13.46 -12.53 -11.30
CA LEU A 271 12.85 -13.65 -10.58
C LEU A 271 11.40 -13.36 -10.17
N VAL A 272 11.13 -12.18 -9.62
CA VAL A 272 9.78 -11.76 -9.23
C VAL A 272 9.17 -10.94 -10.36
N GLN A 273 8.03 -11.39 -10.84
CA GLN A 273 7.29 -10.85 -11.98
C GLN A 273 5.96 -10.21 -11.54
N ILE A 274 5.51 -9.20 -12.29
CA ILE A 274 4.27 -8.48 -12.06
C ILE A 274 3.12 -9.28 -12.69
N HIS A 275 2.29 -9.89 -11.87
CA HIS A 275 1.09 -10.60 -12.30
C HIS A 275 0.07 -10.64 -11.16
N ILE A 276 -0.96 -9.80 -11.23
CA ILE A 276 -1.89 -9.55 -10.11
C ILE A 276 -1.08 -9.08 -8.89
N SER A 277 -0.36 -7.99 -9.08
CA SER A 277 0.68 -7.52 -8.16
C SER A 277 0.35 -6.17 -7.54
N GLY A 278 0.98 -5.92 -6.39
CA GLY A 278 0.86 -4.67 -5.65
C GLY A 278 2.22 -4.09 -5.27
N LEU A 279 2.23 -2.80 -4.95
CA LEU A 279 3.35 -2.15 -4.27
C LEU A 279 3.01 -1.96 -2.79
N VAL A 280 3.90 -2.38 -1.90
CA VAL A 280 3.71 -2.26 -0.45
C VAL A 280 4.83 -1.43 0.16
N THR A 281 4.45 -0.60 1.12
CA THR A 281 5.34 0.24 1.94
C THR A 281 4.86 0.23 3.38
N GLY A 282 5.75 0.63 4.30
CA GLY A 282 5.36 1.00 5.66
C GLY A 282 4.47 2.25 5.69
N PRO A 283 3.88 2.55 6.85
CA PRO A 283 2.99 3.69 7.02
C PRO A 283 3.68 5.03 6.80
#